data_AF-A0A9D8FHB8-F1
#
_entry.id   AF-A0A9D8FHB8-F1
#
_cell.length_a   1.000
_cell.length_b   1.000
_cell.length_c   1.000
_cell.angle_alpha   90.00
_cell.angle_beta   90.00
_cell.angle_gamma   90.00
#
_symmetry.space_group_name_H-M   'P 1'
#
loop_
_entity.id
_entity.type
_entity.pdbx_description
1 polymer ?
#
loop_
_entity_poly.entity_id
_entity_poly.type
_entity_poly.pdbx_seq_one_letter_code
_entity_poly.pdbx_strand_id
1 'polypeptide(L)'
;MDYNRIEKECFWDMDISASEFKRIIHGKDTRMKKVILEKILLNSSRVILDFNHFNIEDIKEFLNSFEIPTFNREYVFRRKNLADVYFCNKELLIDELKWAI
;
A
#
# COMPACT_ATOMS: atom_id res chain seq x y z
N MET A 1 -6.12 -11.13 6.13
CA MET A 1 -5.50 -9.94 6.72
C MET A 1 -5.11 -10.23 8.15
N ASP A 2 -3.85 -10.01 8.51
CA ASP A 2 -3.37 -10.09 9.88
C ASP A 2 -3.46 -8.70 10.51
N TYR A 3 -4.56 -8.45 11.22
CA TYR A 3 -4.85 -7.13 11.80
C TYR A 3 -3.86 -6.73 12.89
N ASN A 4 -3.47 -7.66 13.76
CA ASN A 4 -2.54 -7.39 14.86
C ASN A 4 -1.18 -6.92 14.32
N ARG A 5 -0.72 -7.52 13.23
CA ARG A 5 0.50 -7.08 12.55
C ARG A 5 0.32 -5.70 11.91
N ILE A 6 -0.77 -5.49 11.17
CA ILE A 6 -1.01 -4.21 10.48
C ILE A 6 -1.13 -3.06 11.46
N GLU A 7 -1.83 -3.26 12.58
CA GLU A 7 -1.94 -2.27 13.66
C GLU A 7 -0.55 -1.91 14.20
N LYS A 8 0.25 -2.93 14.56
CA LYS A 8 1.61 -2.75 15.09
C LYS A 8 2.56 -2.09 14.10
N GLU A 9 2.54 -2.49 12.83
CA GLU A 9 3.49 -2.01 11.81
C GLU A 9 3.06 -0.67 11.21
N CYS A 10 1.78 -0.52 10.88
CA CYS A 10 1.30 0.57 10.04
C CYS A 10 0.54 1.66 10.80
N PHE A 11 -0.05 1.35 11.96
CA PHE A 11 -0.98 2.25 12.67
C PHE A 11 -0.61 2.43 14.14
N TRP A 12 0.68 2.29 14.48
CA TRP A 12 1.19 2.49 15.85
C TRP A 12 0.91 3.89 16.41
N ASP A 13 0.62 4.87 15.54
CA ASP A 13 0.28 6.25 15.86
C ASP A 13 -1.21 6.59 15.75
N MET A 14 -2.09 5.60 15.49
CA MET A 14 -3.52 5.81 15.26
C MET A 14 -4.37 4.81 16.06
N ASP A 15 -5.46 5.29 16.64
CA ASP A 15 -6.46 4.42 17.27
C ASP A 15 -7.49 3.95 16.24
N ILE A 16 -7.19 2.86 15.53
CA ILE A 16 -8.08 2.24 14.54
C ILE A 16 -8.33 0.79 14.94
N SER A 17 -9.55 0.52 15.41
CA SER A 17 -9.99 -0.87 15.68
C SER A 17 -10.07 -1.70 14.39
N ALA A 18 -9.93 -3.03 14.52
CA ALA A 18 -10.09 -3.94 13.39
C ALA A 18 -11.47 -3.86 12.72
N SER A 19 -12.54 -3.59 13.49
CA SER A 19 -13.89 -3.36 12.96
C SER A 19 -13.98 -2.08 12.13
N GLU A 20 -13.35 -1.00 12.60
CA GLU A 20 -13.29 0.27 11.89
C GLU A 20 -12.51 0.12 10.58
N PHE A 21 -11.38 -0.58 10.63
CA PHE A 21 -10.58 -0.85 9.44
C PHE A 21 -11.36 -1.60 8.36
N LYS A 22 -12.10 -2.66 8.74
CA LYS A 22 -12.99 -3.39 7.81
C LYS A 22 -14.06 -2.48 7.23
N ARG A 23 -14.66 -1.62 8.06
CA ARG A 23 -15.67 -0.64 7.62
C ARG A 23 -15.10 0.32 6.58
N ILE A 24 -13.87 0.78 6.75
CA ILE A 24 -13.21 1.70 5.81
C ILE A 24 -12.89 0.98 4.50
N ILE A 25 -12.29 -0.22 4.54
CA ILE A 25 -11.95 -1.00 3.36
C ILE A 25 -13.17 -1.24 2.46
N HIS A 26 -14.28 -1.66 3.05
CA HIS A 26 -15.50 -1.98 2.31
C HIS A 26 -16.43 -0.77 2.13
N GLY A 27 -16.10 0.36 2.75
CA GLY A 27 -16.89 1.58 2.73
C GLY A 27 -16.64 2.43 1.49
N LYS A 28 -17.25 3.63 1.50
CA LYS A 28 -17.12 4.64 0.44
C LYS A 28 -16.17 5.79 0.80
N ASP A 29 -15.54 5.73 1.98
CA ASP A 29 -14.61 6.78 2.42
C ASP A 29 -13.26 6.65 1.72
N THR A 30 -13.18 7.23 0.52
CA THR A 30 -11.97 7.21 -0.32
C THR A 30 -10.80 7.93 0.33
N ARG A 31 -11.07 8.98 1.11
CA ARG A 31 -10.04 9.73 1.84
C ARG A 31 -9.36 8.84 2.87
N MET A 32 -10.14 8.14 3.69
CA MET A 32 -9.58 7.27 4.73
C MET A 32 -8.93 6.02 4.13
N LYS A 33 -9.47 5.48 3.03
CA LYS A 33 -8.79 4.41 2.26
C LYS A 33 -7.41 4.85 1.79
N LYS A 34 -7.28 6.06 1.25
CA LYS A 34 -5.99 6.62 0.81
C LYS A 34 -4.98 6.67 1.96
N VAL A 35 -5.39 7.16 3.13
CA VAL A 35 -4.54 7.20 4.34
C VAL A 35 -4.06 5.79 4.73
N ILE A 36 -4.97 4.81 4.72
CA ILE A 36 -4.63 3.43 5.07
C ILE A 36 -3.67 2.81 4.05
N LEU A 37 -3.95 2.96 2.76
CA LEU A 37 -3.10 2.46 1.68
C LEU A 37 -1.70 3.07 1.74
N GLU A 38 -1.59 4.36 2.05
CA GLU A 38 -0.32 5.04 2.27
C GLU A 38 0.45 4.46 3.45
N LYS A 39 -0.18 4.31 4.62
CA LYS A 39 0.46 3.72 5.80
C LYS A 39 0.94 2.29 5.52
N ILE A 40 0.15 1.48 4.82
CA ILE A 40 0.55 0.13 4.39
C ILE A 40 1.74 0.20 3.43
N LEU A 41 1.68 1.06 2.41
CA LEU A 41 2.75 1.21 1.42
C LEU A 41 4.07 1.59 2.10
N LEU A 42 4.03 2.47 3.10
CA LEU A 42 5.22 2.96 3.79
C LEU A 42 5.76 1.96 4.81
N ASN A 43 4.89 1.28 5.55
CA ASN A 43 5.31 0.57 6.76
C ASN A 43 5.15 -0.94 6.71
N SER A 44 4.19 -1.49 5.96
CA SER A 44 3.88 -2.92 6.02
C SER A 44 5.04 -3.80 5.56
N SER A 45 5.31 -4.90 6.27
CA SER A 45 6.22 -5.95 5.81
C SER A 45 5.65 -6.78 4.64
N ARG A 46 4.35 -6.65 4.33
CA ARG A 46 3.61 -7.47 3.36
C ARG A 46 2.68 -6.66 2.44
N VAL A 47 3.21 -5.59 1.82
CA VAL A 47 2.44 -4.61 1.02
C VAL A 47 1.42 -5.25 0.07
N ILE A 48 1.86 -6.15 -0.82
CA ILE A 48 0.99 -6.75 -1.85
C ILE A 48 -0.15 -7.55 -1.22
N LEU A 49 0.15 -8.35 -0.19
CA LEU A 49 -0.86 -9.16 0.49
C LEU A 49 -1.88 -8.29 1.22
N ASP A 50 -1.45 -7.16 1.79
CA ASP A 50 -2.36 -6.24 2.48
C ASP A 50 -3.20 -5.42 1.51
N PHE A 51 -2.62 -5.02 0.37
CA PHE A 51 -3.34 -4.33 -0.70
C PHE A 51 -4.44 -5.21 -1.32
N ASN A 52 -4.25 -6.54 -1.42
CA ASN A 52 -5.26 -7.47 -1.92
C ASN A 52 -6.59 -7.48 -1.13
N HIS A 53 -6.66 -6.81 0.03
CA HIS A 53 -7.91 -6.63 0.76
C HIS A 53 -8.77 -5.45 0.27
N PHE A 54 -8.22 -4.58 -0.58
CA PHE A 54 -8.90 -3.42 -1.16
C PHE A 54 -9.47 -3.74 -2.54
N ASN A 55 -10.43 -2.93 -3.01
CA ASN A 55 -10.86 -2.98 -4.40
C ASN A 55 -9.69 -2.57 -5.30
N ILE A 56 -9.49 -3.29 -6.40
CA ILE A 56 -8.44 -3.02 -7.38
C ILE A 56 -8.48 -1.58 -7.92
N GLU A 57 -9.67 -1.01 -8.10
CA GLU A 57 -9.79 0.37 -8.60
C GLU A 57 -9.35 1.40 -7.55
N ASP A 58 -9.62 1.17 -6.26
CA ASP A 58 -9.12 2.02 -5.17
C ASP A 58 -7.58 1.98 -5.13
N ILE A 59 -6.99 0.79 -5.32
CA ILE A 59 -5.53 0.60 -5.34
C ILE A 59 -4.89 1.34 -6.52
N LYS A 60 -5.46 1.20 -7.72
CA LYS A 60 -4.96 1.88 -8.93
C LYS A 60 -5.05 3.39 -8.80
N GLU A 61 -6.18 3.91 -8.33
CA GLU A 61 -6.36 5.35 -8.08
C GLU A 61 -5.32 5.87 -7.08
N PHE A 62 -5.10 5.14 -5.99
CA PHE A 62 -4.08 5.46 -5.01
C PHE A 62 -2.67 5.47 -5.63
N LEU A 63 -2.25 4.38 -6.29
CA LEU A 63 -0.89 4.25 -6.84
C LEU A 63 -0.60 5.26 -7.96
N ASN A 64 -1.61 5.68 -8.71
CA ASN A 64 -1.48 6.72 -9.73
C ASN A 64 -1.37 8.13 -9.14
N SER A 65 -1.99 8.39 -7.99
CA SER A 65 -1.97 9.69 -7.32
C SER A 65 -0.94 9.80 -6.19
N PHE A 66 -0.27 8.71 -5.83
CA PHE A 66 0.71 8.70 -4.75
C PHE A 66 2.04 9.31 -5.21
N GLU A 67 2.43 10.39 -4.55
CA GLU A 67 3.73 11.03 -4.73
C GLU A 67 4.75 10.43 -3.77
N ILE A 68 5.92 10.07 -4.29
CA ILE A 68 6.98 9.49 -3.46
C ILE A 68 7.57 10.59 -2.59
N PRO A 69 7.56 10.45 -1.25
CA PRO A 69 8.12 11.42 -0.35
C PRO A 69 9.64 11.55 -0.53
N THR A 70 10.18 12.70 -0.14
CA THR A 70 11.64 12.95 -0.17
C THR A 70 12.39 12.10 0.85
N PHE A 71 11.78 11.86 2.00
CA PHE A 71 12.32 10.97 3.02
C PHE A 71 12.23 9.50 2.59
N ASN A 72 13.33 8.77 2.72
CA ASN A 72 13.43 7.34 2.38
C ASN A 72 12.96 7.03 0.93
N ARG A 73 13.22 7.98 0.02
CA ARG A 73 12.70 7.98 -1.36
C ARG A 73 12.95 6.68 -2.11
N GLU A 74 14.16 6.13 -2.02
CA GLU A 74 14.54 4.90 -2.73
C GLU A 74 13.75 3.70 -2.22
N TYR A 75 13.65 3.53 -0.90
CA TYR A 75 12.88 2.45 -0.29
C TYR A 75 11.40 2.52 -0.70
N VAL A 76 10.80 3.71 -0.61
CA VAL A 76 9.40 3.91 -0.99
C VAL A 76 9.20 3.72 -2.49
N PHE A 77 10.15 4.19 -3.32
CA PHE A 77 10.13 3.97 -4.77
C PHE A 77 10.09 2.49 -5.12
N ARG A 78 10.97 1.67 -4.53
CA ARG A 78 11.02 0.23 -4.80
C ARG A 78 9.69 -0.44 -4.44
N ARG A 79 9.13 -0.12 -3.28
CA ARG A 79 7.83 -0.66 -2.82
C ARG A 79 6.67 -0.24 -3.72
N LYS A 80 6.63 1.04 -4.10
CA LYS A 80 5.65 1.58 -5.03
C LYS A 80 5.75 0.92 -6.39
N ASN A 81 6.96 0.79 -6.96
CA ASN A 81 7.16 0.20 -8.28
C ASN A 81 6.74 -1.28 -8.30
N LEU A 82 7.02 -2.04 -7.24
CA LEU A 82 6.51 -3.41 -7.10
C LEU A 82 4.97 -3.47 -7.09
N ALA A 83 4.32 -2.58 -6.33
CA ALA A 83 2.86 -2.49 -6.31
C ALA A 83 2.30 -2.06 -7.68
N ASP A 84 2.95 -1.11 -8.35
CA ASP A 84 2.60 -0.65 -9.71
C ASP A 84 2.72 -1.77 -10.76
N VAL A 85 3.76 -2.60 -10.68
CA VAL A 85 3.91 -3.78 -11.54
C VAL A 85 2.79 -4.77 -11.28
N TYR A 86 2.53 -5.11 -10.02
CA TYR A 86 1.58 -6.15 -9.65
C TYR A 86 0.12 -5.76 -9.91
N PHE A 87 -0.29 -4.54 -9.56
CA PHE A 87 -1.70 -4.11 -9.61
C PHE A 87 -2.06 -3.31 -10.88
N CYS A 88 -1.07 -2.66 -11.50
CA CYS A 88 -1.30 -1.77 -12.63
C CYS A 88 -0.62 -2.25 -13.92
N ASN A 89 0.08 -3.39 -13.91
CA ASN A 89 0.87 -3.90 -15.04
C ASN A 89 1.85 -2.87 -15.61
N LYS A 90 2.44 -2.02 -14.75
CA LYS A 90 3.47 -1.07 -15.15
C LYS A 90 4.83 -1.76 -15.25
N GLU A 91 5.79 -1.08 -15.86
CA GLU A 91 7.15 -1.58 -16.03
C GLU A 91 7.86 -1.75 -14.67
N LEU A 92 8.59 -2.86 -14.53
CA LEU A 92 9.50 -3.08 -13.41
C LEU A 92 10.76 -2.25 -13.64
N LEU A 93 10.97 -1.22 -12.82
CA LEU A 93 12.08 -0.28 -12.94
C LEU A 93 13.23 -0.61 -11.99
N ILE A 94 13.08 -1.67 -11.18
CA ILE A 94 14.09 -2.11 -10.23
C ILE A 94 15.00 -3.11 -10.92
N ASP A 95 16.21 -2.68 -11.26
CA ASP A 95 17.13 -3.45 -12.09
C ASP A 95 17.50 -4.81 -11.47
N GLU A 96 17.68 -4.89 -10.16
CA GLU A 96 18.06 -6.17 -9.52
C GLU A 96 16.93 -7.21 -9.51
N LEU A 97 15.70 -6.80 -9.85
CA LEU A 97 14.53 -7.67 -9.92
C LEU A 97 14.14 -8.02 -11.36
N LYS A 98 14.74 -7.37 -12.35
CA LYS A 98 14.53 -7.71 -13.77
C LYS A 98 15.16 -9.08 -14.04
N TRP A 99 14.47 -9.89 -14.84
CA TRP A 99 15.06 -11.12 -15.33
C TRP A 99 16.23 -10.78 -16.25
N ALA A 100 17.41 -11.31 -15.98
CA ALA A 100 18.52 -11.27 -16.93
C ALA A 100 18.10 -12.14 -18.13
N ILE A 101 17.86 -11.50 -19.27
CA ILE A 101 17.63 -12.18 -20.55
C ILE A 101 18.96 -12.71 -21.07
#